data_AF-A0AAF0IIF4-F1
#
_entry.id   AF-A0AAF0IIF4-F1
#
_cell.length_a   1.000
_cell.length_b   1.000
_cell.length_c   1.000
_cell.angle_alpha   90.00
_cell.angle_beta   90.00
_cell.angle_gamma   90.00
#
_symmetry.space_group_name_H-M   'P 1'
#
loop_
_entity.id
_entity.type
_entity.pdbx_description
1 polymer ?
#
loop_
_entity_poly.entity_id
_entity_poly.type
_entity_poly.pdbx_seq_one_letter_code
_entity_poly.pdbx_strand_id
1 'polypeptide(L)'
;MSERASDAVECAILPSHIQRNKTDVRQRVRKLEVEQLQIHPTNNAIVPKEPSEPVVESAGSEFEELAVDEPTQEELNTLRRVAGPLPWSAFLVAIVELCERFAYYGLTGPFQNYAENPYSPGSPTPGALGLGQATATGLTSFFQFWCYVTPTLGGIVADQYLGKYNTIILSAVIYFFGLVILVCTSLPVAIKHNAALGGLVAAMIVIGLGTGGIKANISPLIAEQIEIKKLSVKTLKSGERVIEDPARTIERVYMIFYLCINIGSLSPIATTELEKHVDFWAAYLLPACVFLVSFTVAVLGKKYYIVRPPKGSVIPHALKIIWIGIKNKGNFDAAKPSYQIAHGNGLNGISWDDHFVEEMKRTLVGCKVFIYYPIYWVCYQQMLNNFISQAGTMELHGIPNDIMQNIDPMTIIIFIPICDRLLYPFLRKIGI
;
A
#
# COMPACT_ATOMS: atom_id res chain seq x y z
N MET A 1 17.30 19.50 30.90
CA MET A 1 17.20 19.79 32.36
C MET A 1 16.09 19.03 33.09
N SER A 2 15.29 18.18 32.41
CA SER A 2 14.20 17.42 33.06
C SER A 2 14.57 16.00 33.51
N GLU A 3 15.67 15.39 33.02
CA GLU A 3 16.08 14.04 33.46
C GLU A 3 16.83 14.02 34.80
N ARG A 4 17.60 15.07 35.14
CA ARG A 4 18.37 15.11 36.40
C ARG A 4 17.52 15.26 37.67
N ALA A 5 16.24 15.59 37.55
CA ALA A 5 15.33 15.72 38.68
C ALA A 5 14.64 14.38 39.04
N SER A 6 14.48 13.46 38.09
CA SER A 6 13.86 12.15 38.35
C SER A 6 14.77 11.22 39.16
N ASP A 7 16.08 11.24 38.86
CA ASP A 7 17.07 10.40 39.55
C ASP A 7 17.27 10.80 41.03
N ALA A 8 17.03 12.06 41.38
CA ALA A 8 17.16 12.55 42.74
C ALA A 8 16.02 12.08 43.67
N VAL A 9 14.83 11.82 43.10
CA VAL A 9 13.66 11.35 43.85
C VAL A 9 13.72 9.84 44.08
N GLU A 10 14.22 9.08 43.10
CA GLU A 10 14.31 7.61 43.20
C GLU A 10 15.34 7.14 44.25
N CYS A 11 16.35 7.96 44.53
CA CYS A 11 17.36 7.68 45.55
C CYS A 11 16.83 7.83 46.99
N ALA A 12 15.75 8.58 47.24
CA ALA A 12 15.28 8.87 48.59
C ALA A 12 14.31 7.83 49.19
N ILE A 13 13.84 6.86 48.38
CA ILE A 13 12.73 5.96 48.75
C ILE A 13 13.18 4.49 48.92
N LEU A 14 14.42 4.14 48.53
CA LEU A 14 14.91 2.77 48.58
C LEU A 14 15.57 2.41 49.93
N PRO A 15 15.27 1.24 50.52
CA PRO A 15 15.89 0.80 51.76
C PRO A 15 17.40 0.60 51.62
N SER A 16 18.15 0.90 52.69
CA SER A 16 19.62 1.05 52.73
C SER A 16 20.45 -0.13 52.19
N HIS A 17 19.89 -1.34 52.19
CA HIS A 17 20.56 -2.53 51.64
C HIS A 17 20.57 -2.55 50.09
N ILE A 18 19.58 -1.94 49.43
CA ILE A 18 19.48 -1.86 47.96
C ILE A 18 20.41 -0.78 47.40
N GLN A 19 20.56 0.34 48.12
CA GLN A 19 21.52 1.40 47.77
C GLN A 19 22.97 0.90 47.82
N ARG A 20 23.31 0.06 48.81
CA ARG A 20 24.65 -0.53 48.94
C ARG A 20 24.98 -1.46 47.77
N ASN A 21 24.00 -2.23 47.31
CA ASN A 21 24.15 -3.17 46.20
C ASN A 21 24.26 -2.46 44.82
N LYS A 22 23.48 -1.38 44.58
CA LYS A 22 23.60 -0.57 43.36
C LYS A 22 24.96 0.15 43.26
N THR A 23 25.52 0.58 44.39
CA THR A 23 26.83 1.26 44.42
C THR A 23 27.99 0.29 44.18
N ASP A 24 27.91 -0.93 44.71
CA ASP A 24 28.90 -2.01 44.53
C ASP A 24 28.91 -2.52 43.07
N VAL A 25 27.74 -2.69 42.44
CA VAL A 25 27.63 -3.05 41.01
C VAL A 25 28.20 -1.97 40.10
N ARG A 26 27.91 -0.68 40.35
CA ARG A 26 28.49 0.44 39.57
C ARG A 26 30.00 0.53 39.74
N GLN A 27 30.56 0.24 40.92
CA GLN A 27 32.00 0.21 41.14
C GLN A 27 32.67 -0.98 40.43
N ARG A 28 32.02 -2.15 40.36
CA ARG A 28 32.53 -3.33 39.63
C ARG A 28 32.54 -3.14 38.11
N VAL A 29 31.48 -2.55 37.55
CA VAL A 29 31.43 -2.24 36.09
C VAL A 29 32.53 -1.25 35.71
N ARG A 30 32.74 -0.21 36.54
CA ARG A 30 33.80 0.79 36.30
C ARG A 30 35.22 0.21 36.45
N LYS A 31 35.41 -0.78 37.32
CA LYS A 31 36.69 -1.47 37.50
C LYS A 31 37.02 -2.39 36.31
N LEU A 32 36.02 -3.04 35.73
CA LEU A 32 36.15 -3.87 34.52
C LEU A 32 36.40 -3.04 33.25
N GLU A 33 35.79 -1.86 33.12
CA GLU A 33 36.04 -0.95 32.00
C GLU A 33 37.46 -0.36 32.01
N VAL A 34 38.04 -0.14 33.20
CA VAL A 34 39.43 0.35 33.33
C VAL A 34 40.46 -0.76 33.07
N GLU A 35 40.15 -2.02 33.40
CA GLU A 35 41.04 -3.17 33.17
C GLU A 35 41.14 -3.58 31.68
N GLN A 36 40.10 -3.33 30.87
CA GLN A 36 40.13 -3.62 29.43
C GLN A 36 40.85 -2.58 28.56
N LEU A 37 41.20 -1.41 29.12
CA LEU A 37 41.84 -0.30 28.39
C LEU A 37 43.38 -0.24 28.55
N GLN A 38 44.03 -1.20 29.22
CA GLN A 38 45.48 -1.19 29.48
C GLN A 38 46.29 -2.36 28.89
N ILE A 39 45.96 -2.85 27.69
CA ILE A 39 46.82 -3.82 26.99
C ILE A 39 47.43 -3.18 25.73
N HIS A 40 48.71 -2.78 25.82
CA HIS A 40 49.61 -2.48 24.71
C HIS A 40 51.04 -2.98 25.02
N PRO A 41 51.91 -3.18 24.00
CA PRO A 41 52.57 -4.45 23.74
C PRO A 41 54.01 -4.55 24.26
N THR A 42 54.51 -5.78 24.47
CA THR A 42 55.95 -6.08 24.58
C THR A 42 56.37 -7.17 23.59
N ASN A 43 57.40 -6.85 22.82
CA ASN A 43 57.94 -7.55 21.66
C ASN A 43 58.86 -8.72 22.05
N ASN A 44 58.81 -9.81 21.27
CA ASN A 44 59.92 -10.62 20.70
C ASN A 44 59.65 -12.14 20.72
N ALA A 45 59.23 -12.69 19.58
CA ALA A 45 59.70 -13.99 19.08
C ALA A 45 59.34 -14.19 17.59
N ILE A 46 60.37 -14.58 16.85
CA ILE A 46 60.53 -14.94 15.43
C ILE A 46 59.35 -15.74 14.84
N VAL A 47 58.83 -15.33 13.67
CA VAL A 47 57.94 -16.12 12.80
C VAL A 47 58.44 -16.06 11.34
N PRO A 48 58.42 -17.17 10.56
CA PRO A 48 59.09 -17.27 9.26
C PRO A 48 58.33 -16.58 8.12
N LYS A 49 59.07 -16.25 7.06
CA LYS A 49 58.62 -15.59 5.84
C LYS A 49 57.95 -16.61 4.90
N GLU A 50 56.67 -16.44 4.61
CA GLU A 50 55.96 -17.16 3.52
C GLU A 50 55.76 -16.26 2.28
N PRO A 51 55.65 -16.87 1.08
CA PRO A 51 56.05 -16.25 -0.18
C PRO A 51 54.94 -15.39 -0.82
N SER A 52 55.37 -14.38 -1.57
CA SER A 52 54.54 -13.49 -2.38
C SER A 52 53.80 -14.25 -3.49
N GLU A 53 52.47 -14.19 -3.47
CA GLU A 53 51.63 -14.62 -4.59
C GLU A 53 51.67 -13.60 -5.74
N PRO A 54 51.55 -14.05 -7.01
CA PRO A 54 51.75 -13.20 -8.18
C PRO A 54 50.54 -12.30 -8.45
N VAL A 55 50.83 -11.06 -8.84
CA VAL A 55 49.86 -10.12 -9.40
C VAL A 55 49.33 -10.70 -10.72
N VAL A 56 48.06 -11.11 -10.74
CA VAL A 56 47.34 -11.41 -11.98
C VAL A 56 46.62 -10.13 -12.39
N GLU A 57 47.23 -9.44 -13.35
CA GLU A 57 46.63 -8.35 -14.11
C GLU A 57 45.65 -8.98 -15.11
N SER A 58 44.34 -8.79 -14.95
CA SER A 58 43.36 -9.17 -15.96
C SER A 58 42.41 -8.01 -16.28
N ALA A 59 42.72 -7.36 -17.40
CA ALA A 59 41.84 -6.73 -18.38
C ALA A 59 40.54 -6.12 -17.89
N GLY A 60 40.50 -4.79 -17.92
CA GLY A 60 39.31 -3.98 -17.71
C GLY A 60 38.16 -4.34 -18.64
N SER A 61 36.99 -4.49 -18.04
CA SER A 61 35.74 -4.00 -18.62
C SER A 61 35.34 -2.76 -17.83
N GLU A 62 35.61 -1.59 -18.41
CA GLU A 62 35.04 -0.32 -17.97
C GLU A 62 33.51 -0.38 -18.12
N PHE A 63 32.82 -0.90 -17.11
CA PHE A 63 31.58 -0.27 -16.71
C PHE A 63 31.98 0.83 -15.75
N GLU A 64 31.99 2.05 -16.27
CA GLU A 64 32.08 3.28 -15.52
C GLU A 64 30.94 3.27 -14.48
N GLU A 65 31.24 2.76 -13.28
CA GLU A 65 30.40 2.89 -12.11
C GLU A 65 30.31 4.39 -11.86
N LEU A 66 29.27 5.04 -12.40
CA LEU A 66 28.95 6.45 -12.16
C LEU A 66 29.10 6.68 -10.66
N ALA A 67 30.20 7.34 -10.27
CA ALA A 67 30.51 7.63 -8.88
C ALA A 67 29.35 8.47 -8.32
N VAL A 68 28.45 7.80 -7.60
CA VAL A 68 27.39 8.47 -6.89
C VAL A 68 28.07 9.10 -5.68
N ASP A 69 28.42 10.38 -5.80
CA ASP A 69 28.96 11.16 -4.69
C ASP A 69 27.91 11.19 -3.57
N GLU A 70 28.11 10.33 -2.56
CA GLU A 70 27.32 10.36 -1.34
C GLU A 70 27.59 11.70 -0.63
N PRO A 71 26.54 12.44 -0.23
CA PRO A 71 26.72 13.77 0.33
C PRO A 71 27.52 13.74 1.63
N THR A 72 28.48 14.63 1.73
CA THR A 72 29.22 14.88 2.98
C THR A 72 28.28 15.43 4.07
N GLN A 73 28.69 15.34 5.34
CA GLN A 73 27.88 15.82 6.46
C GLN A 73 27.58 17.32 6.40
N GLU A 74 28.50 18.11 5.82
CA GLU A 74 28.32 19.54 5.58
C GLU A 74 27.27 19.79 4.49
N GLU A 75 27.29 19.01 3.41
CA GLU A 75 26.33 19.09 2.32
C GLU A 75 24.92 18.67 2.77
N LEU A 76 24.81 17.66 3.64
CA LEU A 76 23.52 17.24 4.23
C LEU A 76 22.83 18.37 5.01
N ASN A 77 23.61 19.29 5.59
CA ASN A 77 23.11 20.40 6.39
C ASN A 77 22.88 21.68 5.56
N THR A 78 23.60 21.85 4.46
CA THR A 78 23.61 23.10 3.67
C THR A 78 22.86 23.00 2.35
N LEU A 79 22.89 21.85 1.69
CA LEU A 79 22.29 21.68 0.38
C LEU A 79 20.80 21.38 0.48
N ARG A 80 20.04 21.99 -0.44
CA ARG A 80 18.61 21.72 -0.59
C ARG A 80 18.40 20.30 -1.12
N ARG A 81 17.44 19.58 -0.53
CA ARG A 81 16.98 18.29 -1.02
C ARG A 81 15.92 18.47 -2.11
N VAL A 82 16.08 17.76 -3.22
CA VAL A 82 15.18 17.82 -4.36
C VAL A 82 14.75 16.41 -4.80
N ALA A 83 13.57 16.31 -5.39
CA ALA A 83 13.12 15.09 -6.03
C ALA A 83 13.79 14.92 -7.40
N GLY A 84 14.17 13.69 -7.71
CA GLY A 84 14.72 13.29 -9.00
C GLY A 84 13.71 13.32 -10.15
N PRO A 85 14.19 13.14 -11.39
CA PRO A 85 13.32 12.93 -12.54
C PRO A 85 12.62 11.57 -12.41
N LEU A 86 11.36 11.53 -12.84
CA LEU A 86 10.60 10.28 -12.84
C LEU A 86 10.83 9.53 -14.15
N PRO A 87 11.13 8.22 -14.11
CA PRO A 87 11.34 7.43 -15.31
C PRO A 87 10.01 7.24 -16.04
N TRP A 88 10.10 7.06 -17.36
CA TRP A 88 8.92 6.84 -18.21
C TRP A 88 8.09 5.63 -17.76
N SER A 89 8.74 4.58 -17.25
CA SER A 89 8.09 3.39 -16.69
C SER A 89 7.16 3.72 -15.53
N ALA A 90 7.51 4.67 -14.65
CA ALA A 90 6.64 5.08 -13.55
C ALA A 90 5.36 5.77 -14.05
N PHE A 91 5.45 6.58 -15.11
CA PHE A 91 4.28 7.20 -15.73
C PHE A 91 3.36 6.16 -16.39
N LEU A 92 3.92 5.14 -17.03
CA LEU A 92 3.13 4.04 -17.59
C LEU A 92 2.35 3.29 -16.48
N VAL A 93 2.99 3.00 -15.34
CA VAL A 93 2.29 2.38 -14.20
C VAL A 93 1.21 3.31 -13.62
N ALA A 94 1.45 4.62 -13.56
CA ALA A 94 0.44 5.59 -13.13
C ALA A 94 -0.79 5.65 -14.07
N ILE A 95 -0.59 5.48 -15.39
CA ILE A 95 -1.69 5.36 -16.36
C ILE A 95 -2.48 4.07 -16.13
N VAL A 96 -1.80 2.94 -15.90
CA VAL A 96 -2.45 1.66 -15.57
C VAL A 96 -3.33 1.82 -14.33
N GLU A 97 -2.83 2.48 -13.28
CA GLU A 97 -3.60 2.79 -12.08
C GLU A 97 -4.81 3.68 -12.40
N LEU A 98 -4.62 4.79 -13.11
CA LEU A 98 -5.72 5.70 -13.45
C LEU A 98 -6.85 4.96 -14.16
N CYS A 99 -6.53 4.17 -15.19
CA CYS A 99 -7.52 3.45 -15.97
C CYS A 99 -8.21 2.34 -15.15
N GLU A 100 -7.50 1.65 -14.26
CA GLU A 100 -8.12 0.65 -13.40
C GLU A 100 -8.99 1.29 -12.30
N ARG A 101 -8.57 2.42 -11.72
CA ARG A 101 -9.40 3.19 -10.79
C ARG A 101 -10.64 3.72 -11.49
N PHE A 102 -10.50 4.24 -12.71
CA PHE A 102 -11.62 4.63 -13.55
C PHE A 102 -12.61 3.48 -13.71
N ALA A 103 -12.12 2.29 -14.07
CA ALA A 103 -12.98 1.14 -14.25
C ALA A 103 -13.68 0.73 -12.95
N TYR A 104 -12.93 0.65 -11.85
CA TYR A 104 -13.43 0.25 -10.53
C TYR A 104 -14.55 1.18 -10.04
N TYR A 105 -14.32 2.50 -10.04
CA TYR A 105 -15.35 3.44 -9.58
C TYR A 105 -16.51 3.54 -10.58
N GLY A 106 -16.20 3.49 -11.88
CA GLY A 106 -17.17 3.67 -12.95
C GLY A 106 -18.17 2.52 -13.02
N LEU A 107 -17.74 1.29 -12.72
CA LEU A 107 -18.64 0.17 -12.59
C LEU A 107 -19.41 0.19 -11.25
N THR A 108 -18.79 0.61 -10.14
CA THR A 108 -19.48 0.59 -8.83
C THR A 108 -20.54 1.66 -8.70
N GLY A 109 -20.40 2.79 -9.37
CA GLY A 109 -21.35 3.91 -9.21
C GLY A 109 -22.80 3.51 -9.53
N PRO A 110 -23.06 2.91 -10.70
CA PRO A 110 -24.36 2.35 -11.08
C PRO A 110 -24.93 1.22 -10.20
N PHE A 111 -24.13 0.56 -9.35
CA PHE A 111 -24.53 -0.71 -8.73
C PHE A 111 -25.77 -0.62 -7.85
N GLN A 112 -25.89 0.46 -7.07
CA GLN A 112 -27.04 0.64 -6.18
C GLN A 112 -28.33 0.74 -7.01
N ASN A 113 -28.38 1.65 -7.98
CA ASN A 113 -29.54 1.85 -8.86
C ASN A 113 -29.86 0.59 -9.67
N TYR A 114 -28.83 -0.06 -10.25
CA TYR A 114 -28.98 -1.28 -11.05
C TYR A 114 -29.68 -2.39 -10.28
N ALA A 115 -29.31 -2.59 -9.01
CA ALA A 115 -29.85 -3.64 -8.16
C ALA A 115 -31.18 -3.26 -7.48
N GLU A 116 -31.32 -2.00 -7.05
CA GLU A 116 -32.46 -1.53 -6.25
C GLU A 116 -33.73 -1.37 -7.07
N ASN A 117 -33.63 -0.65 -8.19
CA ASN A 117 -34.79 -0.19 -8.96
C ASN A 117 -35.19 -1.21 -10.04
N PRO A 118 -36.49 -1.34 -10.36
CA PRO A 118 -36.96 -2.20 -11.44
C PRO A 118 -36.55 -1.65 -12.81
N TYR A 119 -36.46 -2.54 -13.80
CA TYR A 119 -36.17 -2.12 -15.18
C TYR A 119 -37.28 -1.22 -15.74
N SER A 120 -37.00 0.07 -15.84
CA SER A 120 -37.92 1.09 -16.35
C SER A 120 -37.15 2.13 -17.18
N PRO A 121 -36.96 1.88 -18.49
CA PRO A 121 -36.27 2.81 -19.39
C PRO A 121 -36.93 4.19 -19.41
N GLY A 122 -36.13 5.26 -19.27
CA GLY A 122 -36.61 6.65 -19.24
C GLY A 122 -37.14 7.12 -17.88
N SER A 123 -37.08 6.28 -16.83
CA SER A 123 -37.34 6.70 -15.45
C SER A 123 -36.32 7.73 -14.98
N PRO A 124 -36.71 8.74 -14.16
CA PRO A 124 -35.77 9.65 -13.51
C PRO A 124 -34.74 8.94 -12.64
N THR A 125 -35.12 7.79 -12.09
CA THR A 125 -34.27 6.86 -11.31
C THR A 125 -34.17 5.54 -12.08
N PRO A 126 -33.07 5.31 -12.83
CA PRO A 126 -32.90 4.10 -13.61
C PRO A 126 -32.72 2.86 -12.71
N GLY A 127 -33.02 1.69 -13.27
CA GLY A 127 -32.94 0.40 -12.58
C GLY A 127 -32.91 -0.79 -13.52
N ALA A 128 -32.65 -1.99 -12.98
CA ALA A 128 -32.71 -3.23 -13.73
C ALA A 128 -33.33 -4.40 -12.95
N LEU A 129 -32.95 -4.61 -11.69
CA LEU A 129 -33.28 -5.85 -10.96
C LEU A 129 -34.48 -5.75 -10.01
N GLY A 130 -34.81 -4.56 -9.50
CA GLY A 130 -35.97 -4.37 -8.61
C GLY A 130 -35.89 -5.13 -7.29
N LEU A 131 -34.70 -5.33 -6.72
CA LEU A 131 -34.49 -6.14 -5.51
C LEU A 131 -34.74 -5.36 -4.20
N GLY A 132 -34.98 -4.06 -4.32
CA GLY A 132 -35.12 -3.13 -3.20
C GLY A 132 -33.79 -2.76 -2.54
N GLN A 133 -33.83 -1.69 -1.75
CA GLN A 133 -32.66 -1.04 -1.16
C GLN A 133 -31.81 -1.99 -0.31
N ALA A 134 -32.43 -2.81 0.54
CA ALA A 134 -31.69 -3.68 1.46
C ALA A 134 -30.81 -4.70 0.71
N THR A 135 -31.34 -5.29 -0.35
CA THR A 135 -30.61 -6.27 -1.17
C THR A 135 -29.52 -5.60 -2.00
N ALA A 136 -29.81 -4.44 -2.60
CA ALA A 136 -28.84 -3.66 -3.36
C ALA A 136 -27.64 -3.23 -2.50
N THR A 137 -27.92 -2.66 -1.32
CA THR A 137 -26.90 -2.30 -0.32
C THR A 137 -26.08 -3.52 0.10
N GLY A 138 -26.71 -4.68 0.30
CA GLY A 138 -26.03 -5.93 0.63
C GLY A 138 -25.07 -6.41 -0.46
N LEU A 139 -25.48 -6.34 -1.73
CA LEU A 139 -24.65 -6.72 -2.88
C LEU A 139 -23.46 -5.78 -3.06
N THR A 140 -23.68 -4.46 -2.97
CA THR A 140 -22.60 -3.45 -3.03
C THR A 140 -21.60 -3.65 -1.89
N SER A 141 -22.09 -3.88 -0.67
CA SER A 141 -21.23 -4.14 0.50
C SER A 141 -20.43 -5.43 0.36
N PHE A 142 -21.05 -6.49 -0.17
CA PHE A 142 -20.36 -7.75 -0.47
C PHE A 142 -19.25 -7.53 -1.50
N PHE A 143 -19.52 -6.83 -2.60
CA PHE A 143 -18.53 -6.57 -3.64
C PHE A 143 -17.31 -5.83 -3.08
N GLN A 144 -17.54 -4.81 -2.25
CA GLN A 144 -16.46 -4.09 -1.60
C GLN A 144 -15.68 -4.98 -0.65
N PHE A 145 -16.35 -5.68 0.27
CA PHE A 145 -15.71 -6.66 1.16
C PHE A 145 -14.81 -7.61 0.36
N TRP A 146 -15.33 -8.16 -0.73
CA TRP A 146 -14.59 -9.06 -1.60
C TRP A 146 -13.36 -8.39 -2.25
N CYS A 147 -13.50 -7.16 -2.75
CA CYS A 147 -12.41 -6.37 -3.31
C CYS A 147 -11.34 -5.93 -2.30
N TYR A 148 -11.65 -5.93 -0.99
CA TYR A 148 -10.70 -5.61 0.09
C TYR A 148 -10.11 -6.83 0.78
N VAL A 149 -10.70 -8.02 0.59
CA VAL A 149 -10.13 -9.30 1.08
C VAL A 149 -9.17 -9.91 0.06
N THR A 150 -9.57 -9.94 -1.22
CA THR A 150 -8.79 -10.54 -2.31
C THR A 150 -7.37 -9.97 -2.52
N PRO A 151 -7.04 -8.69 -2.19
CA PRO A 151 -5.67 -8.20 -2.27
C PRO A 151 -4.69 -8.98 -1.39
N THR A 152 -5.14 -9.51 -0.25
CA THR A 152 -4.31 -10.36 0.61
C THR A 152 -3.85 -11.60 -0.15
N LEU A 153 -4.73 -12.23 -0.92
CA LEU A 153 -4.41 -13.38 -1.77
C LEU A 153 -3.50 -12.98 -2.93
N GLY A 154 -3.83 -11.85 -3.59
CA GLY A 154 -3.05 -11.30 -4.70
C GLY A 154 -1.60 -10.98 -4.33
N GLY A 155 -1.39 -10.42 -3.13
CA GLY A 155 -0.05 -10.15 -2.60
C GLY A 155 0.74 -11.43 -2.34
N ILE A 156 0.12 -12.42 -1.68
CA ILE A 156 0.77 -13.73 -1.44
C ILE A 156 1.18 -14.39 -2.76
N VAL A 157 0.30 -14.38 -3.77
CA VAL A 157 0.58 -14.99 -5.08
C VAL A 157 1.74 -14.29 -5.79
N ALA A 158 1.78 -12.95 -5.74
CA ALA A 158 2.87 -12.18 -6.33
C ALA A 158 4.21 -12.39 -5.62
N ASP A 159 4.20 -12.41 -4.29
CA ASP A 159 5.42 -12.47 -3.50
C ASP A 159 6.04 -13.88 -3.44
N GLN A 160 5.23 -14.93 -3.59
CA GLN A 160 5.68 -16.33 -3.50
C GLN A 160 5.90 -17.01 -4.86
N TYR A 161 5.05 -16.72 -5.85
CA TYR A 161 4.98 -17.58 -7.06
C TYR A 161 5.21 -16.82 -8.36
N LEU A 162 4.39 -15.81 -8.67
CA LEU A 162 4.33 -15.26 -10.03
C LEU A 162 5.18 -14.01 -10.23
N GLY A 163 5.47 -13.26 -9.18
CA GLY A 163 6.01 -11.91 -9.26
C GLY A 163 4.92 -10.88 -9.55
N LYS A 164 5.16 -9.62 -9.16
CA LYS A 164 4.16 -8.54 -9.20
C LYS A 164 3.56 -8.32 -10.59
N TYR A 165 4.41 -8.19 -11.60
CA TYR A 165 3.99 -7.94 -12.98
C TYR A 165 3.07 -9.06 -13.50
N ASN A 166 3.47 -10.33 -13.37
CA ASN A 166 2.68 -11.45 -13.89
C ASN A 166 1.35 -11.59 -13.13
N THR A 167 1.34 -11.36 -11.82
CA THR A 167 0.10 -11.32 -11.04
C THR A 167 -0.84 -10.22 -11.56
N ILE A 168 -0.33 -9.01 -11.82
CA ILE A 168 -1.14 -7.92 -12.39
C ILE A 168 -1.75 -8.32 -13.73
N ILE A 169 -0.98 -8.91 -14.65
CA ILE A 169 -1.47 -9.31 -15.98
C ILE A 169 -2.53 -10.41 -15.87
N LEU A 170 -2.27 -11.46 -15.07
CA LEU A 170 -3.23 -12.54 -14.86
C LEU A 170 -4.53 -12.01 -14.26
N SER A 171 -4.41 -11.18 -13.23
CA SER A 171 -5.55 -10.56 -12.57
C SER A 171 -6.31 -9.60 -13.47
N ALA A 172 -5.64 -8.87 -14.36
CA ALA A 172 -6.29 -8.02 -15.35
C ALA A 172 -7.09 -8.82 -16.38
N VAL A 173 -6.61 -9.99 -16.81
CA VAL A 173 -7.39 -10.89 -17.67
C VAL A 173 -8.66 -11.35 -16.94
N ILE A 174 -8.53 -11.80 -15.68
CA ILE A 174 -9.68 -12.21 -14.85
C ILE A 174 -10.67 -11.06 -14.70
N TYR A 175 -10.19 -9.86 -14.35
CA TYR A 175 -11.02 -8.66 -14.21
C TYR A 175 -11.79 -8.38 -15.50
N PHE A 176 -11.10 -8.39 -16.65
CA PHE A 176 -11.71 -8.11 -17.95
C PHE A 176 -12.82 -9.11 -18.31
N PHE A 177 -12.64 -10.40 -18.03
CA PHE A 177 -13.73 -11.38 -18.19
C PHE A 177 -14.95 -11.04 -17.32
N GLY A 178 -14.73 -10.59 -16.08
CA GLY A 178 -15.80 -10.12 -15.21
C GLY A 178 -16.54 -8.89 -15.78
N LEU A 179 -15.81 -7.94 -16.37
CA LEU A 179 -16.41 -6.80 -17.07
C LEU A 179 -17.25 -7.24 -18.27
N VAL A 180 -16.76 -8.20 -19.07
CA VAL A 180 -17.52 -8.74 -20.21
C VAL A 180 -18.81 -9.40 -19.75
N ILE A 181 -18.77 -10.19 -18.66
CA ILE A 181 -19.97 -10.79 -18.06
C ILE A 181 -20.97 -9.69 -17.67
N LEU A 182 -20.49 -8.64 -16.98
CA LEU A 182 -21.34 -7.55 -16.53
C LEU A 182 -22.01 -6.82 -17.69
N VAL A 183 -21.23 -6.43 -18.71
CA VAL A 183 -21.74 -5.75 -19.91
C VAL A 183 -22.77 -6.60 -20.62
N CYS A 184 -22.44 -7.86 -20.94
CA CYS A 184 -23.35 -8.74 -21.67
C CYS A 184 -24.66 -9.02 -20.92
N THR A 185 -24.60 -9.14 -19.60
CA THR A 185 -25.78 -9.45 -18.77
C THR A 185 -26.63 -8.23 -18.42
N SER A 186 -26.07 -7.03 -18.59
CA SER A 186 -26.77 -5.74 -18.48
C SER A 186 -27.42 -5.26 -19.79
N LEU A 187 -27.29 -6.01 -20.89
CA LEU A 187 -28.00 -5.69 -22.13
C LEU A 187 -29.53 -5.77 -21.90
N PRO A 188 -30.34 -4.92 -22.57
CA PRO A 188 -31.81 -4.94 -22.42
C PRO A 188 -32.42 -6.32 -22.68
N VAL A 189 -31.87 -7.06 -23.65
CA VAL A 189 -32.31 -8.42 -23.97
C VAL A 189 -32.00 -9.38 -22.82
N ALA A 190 -30.82 -9.26 -22.20
CA ALA A 190 -30.41 -10.11 -21.09
C ALA A 190 -31.21 -9.81 -19.81
N ILE A 191 -31.48 -8.53 -19.52
CA ILE A 191 -32.33 -8.10 -18.41
C ILE A 191 -33.74 -8.68 -18.57
N LYS A 192 -34.34 -8.55 -19.76
CA LYS A 192 -35.69 -9.09 -20.04
C LYS A 192 -35.77 -10.62 -19.93
N HIS A 193 -34.67 -11.34 -20.13
CA HIS A 193 -34.57 -12.79 -19.96
C HIS A 193 -34.06 -13.21 -18.56
N ASN A 194 -34.07 -12.31 -17.57
CA ASN A 194 -33.67 -12.58 -16.18
C ASN A 194 -32.20 -13.02 -16.00
N ALA A 195 -31.31 -12.71 -16.94
CA ALA A 195 -29.89 -13.05 -16.82
C ALA A 195 -29.10 -12.06 -15.94
N ALA A 196 -29.66 -10.88 -15.66
CA ALA A 196 -28.96 -9.75 -15.06
C ALA A 196 -28.51 -9.99 -13.61
N LEU A 197 -29.31 -10.65 -12.76
CA LEU A 197 -28.93 -10.94 -11.36
C LEU A 197 -27.76 -11.94 -11.28
N GLY A 198 -27.89 -13.07 -11.99
CA GLY A 198 -26.82 -14.07 -12.05
C GLY A 198 -25.54 -13.49 -12.67
N GLY A 199 -25.70 -12.66 -13.69
CA GLY A 199 -24.62 -11.90 -14.31
C GLY A 199 -23.91 -10.95 -13.36
N LEU A 200 -24.66 -10.16 -12.58
CA LEU A 200 -24.11 -9.23 -11.58
C LEU A 200 -23.29 -9.97 -10.52
N VAL A 201 -23.84 -11.05 -9.94
CA VAL A 201 -23.15 -11.83 -8.90
C VAL A 201 -21.89 -12.50 -9.45
N ALA A 202 -21.97 -13.10 -10.64
CA ALA A 202 -20.82 -13.70 -11.30
C ALA A 202 -19.73 -12.66 -11.60
N ALA A 203 -20.13 -11.49 -12.14
CA ALA A 203 -19.23 -10.38 -12.40
C ALA A 203 -18.58 -9.87 -11.11
N MET A 204 -19.33 -9.66 -10.02
CA MET A 204 -18.79 -9.20 -8.73
C MET A 204 -17.70 -10.14 -8.20
N ILE A 205 -17.91 -11.45 -8.26
CA ILE A 205 -16.93 -12.45 -7.81
C ILE A 205 -15.66 -12.40 -8.69
N VAL A 206 -15.84 -12.41 -10.01
CA VAL A 206 -14.73 -12.45 -10.98
C VAL A 206 -13.93 -11.14 -10.97
N ILE A 207 -14.62 -10.00 -11.02
CA ILE A 207 -14.02 -8.66 -10.94
C ILE A 207 -13.28 -8.49 -9.62
N GLY A 208 -13.87 -8.88 -8.49
CA GLY A 208 -13.21 -8.77 -7.19
C GLY A 208 -11.95 -9.63 -7.09
N LEU A 209 -11.96 -10.84 -7.66
CA LEU A 209 -10.75 -11.68 -7.74
C LEU A 209 -9.64 -11.02 -8.55
N GLY A 210 -9.97 -10.43 -9.70
CA GLY A 210 -9.02 -9.65 -10.50
C GLY A 210 -8.53 -8.39 -9.77
N THR A 211 -9.43 -7.69 -9.09
CA THR A 211 -9.13 -6.49 -8.31
C THR A 211 -8.07 -6.77 -7.24
N GLY A 212 -8.13 -7.92 -6.58
CA GLY A 212 -7.17 -8.32 -5.55
C GLY A 212 -5.73 -8.32 -6.03
N GLY A 213 -5.43 -9.06 -7.10
CA GLY A 213 -4.05 -9.13 -7.62
C GLY A 213 -3.55 -7.83 -8.22
N ILE A 214 -4.43 -6.97 -8.72
CA ILE A 214 -4.04 -5.65 -9.21
C ILE A 214 -3.72 -4.70 -8.05
N LYS A 215 -4.67 -4.49 -7.12
CA LYS A 215 -4.52 -3.54 -5.99
C LYS A 215 -3.31 -3.86 -5.11
N ALA A 216 -3.01 -5.13 -4.90
CA ALA A 216 -1.88 -5.53 -4.06
C ALA A 216 -0.51 -5.19 -4.69
N ASN A 217 -0.45 -5.03 -6.02
CA ASN A 217 0.82 -5.09 -6.75
C ASN A 217 1.16 -3.84 -7.57
N ILE A 218 0.19 -3.03 -8.01
CA ILE A 218 0.50 -1.81 -8.78
C ILE A 218 1.31 -0.79 -7.94
N SER A 219 0.88 -0.51 -6.71
CA SER A 219 1.55 0.47 -5.84
C SER A 219 3.01 0.10 -5.51
N PRO A 220 3.34 -1.17 -5.19
CA PRO A 220 4.74 -1.59 -5.11
C PRO A 220 5.47 -1.54 -6.45
N LEU A 221 4.80 -1.87 -7.58
CA LEU A 221 5.43 -1.86 -8.90
C LEU A 221 5.87 -0.44 -9.30
N ILE A 222 5.06 0.60 -9.06
CA ILE A 222 5.46 1.98 -9.39
C ILE A 222 6.68 2.43 -8.57
N ALA A 223 6.76 2.06 -7.30
CA ALA A 223 7.91 2.36 -6.45
C ALA A 223 9.17 1.64 -6.93
N GLU A 224 9.05 0.39 -7.41
CA GLU A 224 10.17 -0.37 -7.97
C GLU A 224 10.76 0.24 -9.24
N GLN A 225 10.04 1.15 -9.91
CA GLN A 225 10.55 1.87 -11.08
C GLN A 225 11.57 2.95 -10.71
N ILE A 226 11.60 3.39 -9.45
CA ILE A 226 12.56 4.38 -8.98
C ILE A 226 13.88 3.69 -8.63
N GLU A 227 14.91 3.92 -9.46
CA GLU A 227 16.22 3.25 -9.33
C GLU A 227 17.14 3.89 -8.30
N ILE A 228 17.01 5.19 -8.06
CA ILE A 228 17.86 5.95 -7.15
C ILE A 228 17.50 5.56 -5.72
N LYS A 229 18.39 4.80 -5.06
CA LYS A 229 18.20 4.29 -3.70
C LYS A 229 19.07 4.96 -2.64
N LYS A 230 20.01 5.80 -3.08
CA LYS A 230 20.95 6.50 -2.21
C LYS A 230 20.85 8.00 -2.44
N LEU A 231 21.21 8.76 -1.40
CA LEU A 231 21.38 10.20 -1.52
C LEU A 231 22.55 10.47 -2.45
N SER A 232 22.36 11.37 -3.40
CA SER A 232 23.39 11.72 -4.38
C SER A 232 23.46 13.23 -4.54
N VAL A 233 24.67 13.76 -4.69
CA VAL A 233 24.85 15.19 -4.98
C VAL A 233 24.82 15.41 -6.48
N LYS A 234 24.02 16.38 -6.92
CA LYS A 234 23.90 16.74 -8.33
C LYS A 234 23.97 18.25 -8.50
N THR A 235 24.66 18.70 -9.54
CA THR A 235 24.68 20.11 -9.92
C THR A 235 23.59 20.35 -10.96
N LEU A 236 22.65 21.24 -10.65
CA LEU A 236 21.58 21.64 -11.56
C LEU A 236 22.12 22.44 -12.75
N LYS A 237 21.32 22.58 -13.81
CA LYS A 237 21.64 23.46 -14.95
C LYS A 237 21.87 24.93 -14.53
N SER A 238 21.34 25.33 -13.38
CA SER A 238 21.55 26.64 -12.77
C SER A 238 22.91 26.80 -12.07
N GLY A 239 23.72 25.74 -11.96
CA GLY A 239 24.95 25.72 -11.17
C GLY A 239 24.75 25.44 -9.67
N GLU A 240 23.51 25.36 -9.19
CA GLU A 240 23.20 25.03 -7.79
C GLU A 240 23.49 23.54 -7.51
N ARG A 241 24.30 23.26 -6.48
CA ARG A 241 24.49 21.90 -5.96
C ARG A 241 23.30 21.54 -5.08
N VAL A 242 22.68 20.40 -5.35
CA VAL A 242 21.51 19.91 -4.62
C VAL A 242 21.68 18.44 -4.28
N ILE A 243 20.99 17.99 -3.23
CA ILE A 243 20.93 16.58 -2.88
C ILE A 243 19.68 15.98 -3.51
N GLU A 244 19.85 15.02 -4.40
CA GLU A 244 18.77 14.20 -4.92
C GLU A 244 18.37 13.17 -3.85
N ASP A 245 17.18 13.34 -3.28
CA ASP A 245 16.65 12.50 -2.20
C ASP A 245 15.66 11.46 -2.76
N PRO A 246 15.98 10.15 -2.67
CA PRO A 246 15.07 9.08 -3.06
C PRO A 246 13.69 9.18 -2.40
N ALA A 247 13.63 9.56 -1.12
CA ALA A 247 12.38 9.63 -0.37
C ALA A 247 11.46 10.71 -0.96
N ARG A 248 12.02 11.86 -1.36
CA ARG A 248 11.26 12.94 -2.04
C ARG A 248 10.78 12.53 -3.43
N THR A 249 11.57 11.71 -4.12
CA THR A 249 11.21 11.17 -5.44
C THR A 249 10.06 10.17 -5.34
N ILE A 250 10.13 9.26 -4.36
CA ILE A 250 9.06 8.31 -4.05
C ILE A 250 7.79 9.04 -3.60
N GLU A 251 7.91 10.03 -2.71
CA GLU A 251 6.80 10.90 -2.29
C GLU A 251 6.13 11.55 -3.50
N ARG A 252 6.92 12.17 -4.39
CA ARG A 252 6.41 12.79 -5.63
C ARG A 252 5.68 11.78 -6.53
N VAL A 253 6.21 10.57 -6.69
CA VAL A 253 5.56 9.53 -7.50
C VAL A 253 4.23 9.12 -6.88
N TYR A 254 4.18 8.97 -5.55
CA TYR A 254 2.94 8.63 -4.86
C TYR A 254 1.92 9.77 -4.89
N MET A 255 2.34 11.04 -4.91
CA MET A 255 1.42 12.16 -5.11
C MET A 255 0.80 12.17 -6.51
N ILE A 256 1.58 11.82 -7.55
CA ILE A 256 1.03 11.63 -8.91
C ILE A 256 0.10 10.44 -8.94
N PHE A 257 0.50 9.32 -8.33
CA PHE A 257 -0.32 8.12 -8.21
C PHE A 257 -1.66 8.43 -7.52
N TYR A 258 -1.62 9.18 -6.42
CA TYR A 258 -2.80 9.63 -5.69
C TYR A 258 -3.70 10.55 -6.52
N LEU A 259 -3.12 11.46 -7.31
CA LEU A 259 -3.88 12.26 -8.26
C LEU A 259 -4.57 11.38 -9.32
N CYS A 260 -3.86 10.38 -9.87
CA CYS A 260 -4.43 9.42 -10.82
C CYS A 260 -5.62 8.65 -10.23
N ILE A 261 -5.55 8.24 -8.96
CA ILE A 261 -6.66 7.59 -8.25
C ILE A 261 -7.88 8.52 -8.20
N ASN A 262 -7.68 9.77 -7.79
CA ASN A 262 -8.79 10.72 -7.63
C ASN A 262 -9.39 11.16 -8.97
N ILE A 263 -8.58 11.28 -10.03
CA ILE A 263 -9.11 11.52 -11.38
C ILE A 263 -9.90 10.30 -11.84
N GLY A 264 -9.40 9.09 -11.61
CA GLY A 264 -10.10 7.85 -11.93
C GLY A 264 -11.44 7.74 -11.21
N SER A 265 -11.51 8.09 -9.92
CA SER A 265 -12.76 8.03 -9.14
C SER A 265 -13.81 9.06 -9.53
N LEU A 266 -13.52 9.98 -10.45
CA LEU A 266 -14.53 10.84 -11.08
C LEU A 266 -15.32 10.13 -12.19
N SER A 267 -14.94 8.91 -12.58
CA SER A 267 -15.60 8.15 -13.63
C SER A 267 -17.11 7.94 -13.46
N PRO A 268 -17.70 7.89 -12.25
CA PRO A 268 -19.15 7.81 -12.13
C PRO A 268 -19.88 9.00 -12.76
N ILE A 269 -19.29 10.20 -12.87
CA ILE A 269 -19.93 11.32 -13.61
C ILE A 269 -20.28 10.89 -15.04
N ALA A 270 -19.43 10.08 -15.68
CA ALA A 270 -19.71 9.60 -17.03
C ALA A 270 -20.64 8.39 -17.03
N THR A 271 -20.46 7.43 -16.11
CA THR A 271 -21.24 6.19 -16.13
C THR A 271 -22.67 6.37 -15.63
N THR A 272 -22.90 7.25 -14.66
CA THR A 272 -24.24 7.55 -14.15
C THR A 272 -25.09 8.35 -15.16
N GLU A 273 -24.45 9.20 -15.96
CA GLU A 273 -25.11 9.86 -17.09
C GLU A 273 -25.43 8.87 -18.22
N LEU A 274 -24.54 7.89 -18.46
CA LEU A 274 -24.78 6.84 -19.46
C LEU A 274 -25.92 5.90 -19.05
N GLU A 275 -26.04 5.50 -17.79
CA GLU A 275 -27.18 4.67 -17.36
C GLU A 275 -28.50 5.41 -17.48
N LYS A 276 -28.51 6.73 -17.19
CA LYS A 276 -29.71 7.55 -17.20
C LYS A 276 -30.20 7.85 -18.62
N HIS A 277 -29.28 8.17 -19.53
CA HIS A 277 -29.62 8.62 -20.88
C HIS A 277 -29.57 7.53 -21.94
N VAL A 278 -28.84 6.43 -21.70
CA VAL A 278 -28.71 5.33 -22.65
C VAL A 278 -29.27 4.04 -22.05
N ASP A 279 -28.49 3.35 -21.20
CA ASP A 279 -28.87 2.19 -20.39
C ASP A 279 -27.62 1.69 -19.62
N PHE A 280 -27.79 0.75 -18.70
CA PHE A 280 -26.70 0.19 -17.89
C PHE A 280 -25.58 -0.50 -18.70
N TRP A 281 -25.90 -1.12 -19.85
CA TRP A 281 -24.85 -1.73 -20.67
C TRP A 281 -23.83 -0.71 -21.16
N ALA A 282 -24.25 0.52 -21.45
CA ALA A 282 -23.35 1.59 -21.88
C ALA A 282 -22.51 2.08 -20.69
N ALA A 283 -23.15 2.23 -19.53
CA ALA A 283 -22.48 2.59 -18.28
C ALA A 283 -21.39 1.59 -17.88
N TYR A 284 -21.59 0.28 -18.12
CA TYR A 284 -20.58 -0.75 -17.86
C TYR A 284 -19.58 -0.97 -18.99
N LEU A 285 -19.95 -0.69 -20.25
CA LEU A 285 -19.05 -0.81 -21.40
C LEU A 285 -17.92 0.22 -21.32
N LEU A 286 -18.21 1.45 -20.88
CA LEU A 286 -17.20 2.49 -20.76
C LEU A 286 -16.02 2.08 -19.83
N PRO A 287 -16.25 1.63 -18.58
CA PRO A 287 -15.25 0.98 -17.74
C PRO A 287 -14.50 -0.15 -18.44
N ALA A 288 -15.18 -1.02 -19.19
CA ALA A 288 -14.54 -2.12 -19.92
C ALA A 288 -13.56 -1.64 -20.99
N CYS A 289 -13.93 -0.61 -21.76
CA CYS A 289 -13.06 -0.01 -22.76
C CYS A 289 -11.84 0.68 -22.12
N VAL A 290 -12.04 1.44 -21.04
CA VAL A 290 -10.93 2.12 -20.34
C VAL A 290 -10.01 1.09 -19.66
N PHE A 291 -10.57 0.02 -19.10
CA PHE A 291 -9.78 -1.08 -18.55
C PHE A 291 -8.94 -1.78 -19.61
N LEU A 292 -9.45 -1.95 -20.84
CA LEU A 292 -8.68 -2.51 -21.94
C LEU A 292 -7.46 -1.65 -22.30
N VAL A 293 -7.57 -0.32 -22.15
CA VAL A 293 -6.42 0.59 -22.27
C VAL A 293 -5.40 0.30 -21.16
N SER A 294 -5.85 0.16 -19.90
CA SER A 294 -4.98 -0.23 -18.78
C SER A 294 -4.20 -1.52 -19.08
N PHE A 295 -4.91 -2.56 -19.51
CA PHE A 295 -4.32 -3.86 -19.87
C PHE A 295 -3.30 -3.72 -21.02
N THR A 296 -3.66 -2.97 -22.06
CA THR A 296 -2.77 -2.75 -23.22
C THR A 296 -1.50 -2.01 -22.81
N VAL A 297 -1.61 -0.96 -21.99
CA VAL A 297 -0.44 -0.21 -21.47
C VAL A 297 0.42 -1.11 -20.58
N ALA A 298 -0.19 -1.95 -19.73
CA ALA A 298 0.55 -2.90 -18.91
C ALA A 298 1.33 -3.91 -19.76
N VAL A 299 0.72 -4.48 -20.81
CA VAL A 299 1.38 -5.47 -21.68
C VAL A 299 2.47 -4.85 -22.54
N LEU A 300 2.18 -3.74 -23.24
CA LEU A 300 3.15 -3.05 -24.09
C LEU A 300 4.27 -2.39 -23.29
N GLY A 301 3.97 -2.00 -22.05
CA GLY A 301 4.90 -1.41 -21.09
C GLY A 301 5.94 -2.39 -20.55
N LYS A 302 5.75 -3.72 -20.70
CA LYS A 302 6.63 -4.75 -20.13
C LYS A 302 8.12 -4.52 -20.38
N LYS A 303 8.47 -4.06 -21.58
CA LYS A 303 9.86 -3.80 -21.99
C LYS A 303 10.52 -2.61 -21.28
N TYR A 304 9.72 -1.76 -20.64
CA TYR A 304 10.18 -0.59 -19.87
C TYR A 304 10.15 -0.83 -18.36
N TYR A 305 9.39 -1.82 -17.88
CA TYR A 305 9.24 -2.05 -16.45
C TYR A 305 10.44 -2.78 -15.85
N ILE A 306 10.85 -2.32 -14.68
CA ILE A 306 11.75 -3.05 -13.80
C ILE A 306 10.91 -4.11 -13.10
N VAL A 307 11.10 -5.37 -13.49
CA VAL A 307 10.40 -6.52 -12.92
C VAL A 307 11.35 -7.28 -12.00
N ARG A 308 11.06 -7.25 -10.69
CA ARG A 308 11.85 -7.97 -9.68
C ARG A 308 11.31 -9.41 -9.49
N PRO A 309 12.18 -10.40 -9.22
CA PRO A 309 11.74 -11.75 -8.89
C PRO A 309 11.04 -11.80 -7.51
N PRO A 310 10.19 -12.81 -7.26
CA PRO A 310 9.55 -13.02 -5.96
C PRO A 310 10.58 -13.19 -4.83
N LYS A 311 10.31 -12.62 -3.64
CA LYS A 311 11.20 -12.65 -2.47
C LYS A 311 10.64 -13.44 -1.27
N GLY A 312 9.51 -14.09 -1.46
CA GLY A 312 8.73 -14.70 -0.38
C GLY A 312 7.78 -13.69 0.28
N SER A 313 6.67 -14.20 0.78
CA SER A 313 5.64 -13.47 1.51
C SER A 313 5.83 -13.62 3.02
N VAL A 314 5.71 -12.49 3.71
CA VAL A 314 5.76 -12.39 5.18
C VAL A 314 4.48 -12.91 5.83
N ILE A 315 3.35 -12.89 5.12
CA ILE A 315 2.01 -13.19 5.67
C ILE A 315 1.91 -14.62 6.23
N PRO A 316 2.35 -15.69 5.54
CA PRO A 316 2.32 -17.04 6.11
C PRO A 316 3.14 -17.18 7.39
N HIS A 317 4.28 -16.50 7.51
CA HIS A 317 5.09 -16.49 8.72
C HIS A 317 4.37 -15.77 9.86
N ALA A 318 3.79 -14.60 9.60
CA ALA A 318 2.99 -13.85 10.56
C ALA A 318 1.81 -14.68 11.10
N LEU A 319 1.06 -15.35 10.21
CA LEU A 319 -0.06 -16.22 10.60
C LEU A 319 0.39 -17.41 11.46
N LYS A 320 1.51 -18.05 11.13
CA LYS A 320 2.09 -19.13 11.94
C LYS A 320 2.51 -18.63 13.33
N ILE A 321 3.14 -17.47 13.43
CA ILE A 321 3.52 -16.86 14.72
C ILE A 321 2.29 -16.57 15.57
N ILE A 322 1.25 -15.98 14.98
CA ILE A 322 -0.02 -15.73 15.67
C ILE A 322 -0.65 -17.03 16.15
N TRP A 323 -0.68 -18.06 15.31
CA TRP A 323 -1.21 -19.37 15.67
C TRP A 323 -0.45 -20.01 16.84
N ILE A 324 0.88 -19.96 16.83
CA ILE A 324 1.72 -20.45 17.94
C ILE A 324 1.43 -19.63 19.21
N GLY A 325 1.32 -18.30 19.11
CA GLY A 325 0.97 -17.45 20.24
C GLY A 325 -0.38 -17.80 20.86
N ILE A 326 -1.42 -17.99 20.03
CA ILE A 326 -2.76 -18.38 20.48
C ILE A 326 -2.74 -19.75 21.16
N LYS A 327 -2.07 -20.75 20.56
CA LYS A 327 -1.95 -22.10 21.13
C LYS A 327 -1.25 -22.08 22.49
N ASN A 328 -0.33 -21.14 22.70
CA ASN A 328 0.39 -20.94 23.96
C ASN A 328 -0.28 -19.87 24.86
N LYS A 329 -1.61 -19.75 24.81
CA LYS A 329 -2.41 -18.87 25.70
C LYS A 329 -1.99 -17.39 25.64
N GLY A 330 -1.61 -16.92 24.46
CA GLY A 330 -1.15 -15.53 24.25
C GLY A 330 0.35 -15.32 24.45
N ASN A 331 1.12 -16.38 24.76
CA ASN A 331 2.57 -16.29 24.82
C ASN A 331 3.19 -16.32 23.41
N PHE A 332 3.40 -15.15 22.81
CA PHE A 332 4.06 -15.01 21.52
C PHE A 332 5.57 -15.32 21.56
N ASP A 333 6.22 -15.30 22.73
CA ASP A 333 7.62 -15.76 22.85
C ASP A 333 7.76 -17.23 22.49
N ALA A 334 6.70 -18.02 22.62
CA ALA A 334 6.69 -19.40 22.18
C ALA A 334 6.96 -19.56 20.68
N ALA A 335 6.78 -18.52 19.86
CA ALA A 335 7.10 -18.56 18.43
C ALA A 335 8.58 -18.29 18.12
N LYS A 336 9.40 -17.93 19.12
CA LYS A 336 10.83 -17.67 18.93
C LYS A 336 11.62 -18.97 18.72
N PRO A 337 12.51 -19.04 17.72
CA PRO A 337 13.52 -20.09 17.62
C PRO A 337 14.24 -20.39 18.95
N SER A 338 14.70 -19.35 19.66
CA SER A 338 15.42 -19.53 20.94
C SER A 338 14.57 -20.19 22.01
N TYR A 339 13.29 -19.81 22.11
CA TYR A 339 12.35 -20.39 23.05
C TYR A 339 12.08 -21.87 22.74
N GLN A 340 11.92 -22.22 21.46
CA GLN A 340 11.67 -23.60 21.04
C GLN A 340 12.86 -24.51 21.36
N ILE A 341 14.09 -24.05 21.04
CA ILE A 341 15.32 -24.77 21.37
C ILE A 341 15.46 -24.97 22.89
N ALA A 342 15.21 -23.92 23.68
CA ALA A 342 15.30 -24.00 25.15
C ALA A 342 14.28 -24.97 25.77
N HIS A 343 13.15 -25.21 25.10
CA HIS A 343 12.12 -26.16 25.54
C HIS A 343 12.22 -27.53 24.87
N GLY A 344 13.33 -27.83 24.17
CA GLY A 344 13.57 -29.12 23.54
C GLY A 344 12.74 -29.40 22.29
N ASN A 345 12.00 -28.39 21.79
CA ASN A 345 11.28 -28.46 20.54
C ASN A 345 12.24 -28.06 19.41
N GLY A 346 12.56 -28.98 18.50
CA GLY A 346 13.39 -28.65 17.33
C GLY A 346 12.79 -27.51 16.48
N LEU A 347 13.59 -26.92 15.59
CA LEU A 347 13.18 -25.81 14.72
C LEU A 347 12.25 -26.20 13.55
N ASN A 348 11.55 -27.33 13.66
CA ASN A 348 10.83 -27.93 12.54
C ASN A 348 9.76 -26.98 11.99
N GLY A 349 10.00 -26.43 10.79
CA GLY A 349 9.08 -25.53 10.09
C GLY A 349 9.18 -24.04 10.47
N ILE A 350 10.15 -23.66 11.29
CA ILE A 350 10.45 -22.26 11.64
C ILE A 350 11.55 -21.75 10.71
N SER A 351 11.23 -20.70 9.95
CA SER A 351 12.12 -20.06 8.96
C SER A 351 12.39 -18.58 9.27
N TRP A 352 11.87 -18.10 10.39
CA TRP A 352 12.04 -16.73 10.87
C TRP A 352 12.97 -16.71 12.08
N ASP A 353 13.53 -15.54 12.38
CA ASP A 353 14.38 -15.32 13.56
C ASP A 353 13.59 -14.76 14.75
N ASP A 354 14.26 -14.65 15.90
CA ASP A 354 13.69 -14.08 17.12
C ASP A 354 13.29 -12.61 16.94
N HIS A 355 14.06 -11.86 16.13
CA HIS A 355 13.84 -10.45 15.87
C HIS A 355 12.50 -10.23 15.18
N PHE A 356 12.19 -11.04 14.18
CA PHE A 356 10.94 -11.00 13.45
C PHE A 356 9.73 -11.26 14.37
N VAL A 357 9.86 -12.14 15.38
CA VAL A 357 8.80 -12.35 16.38
C VAL A 357 8.58 -11.09 17.24
N GLU A 358 9.65 -10.39 17.61
CA GLU A 358 9.56 -9.11 18.33
C GLU A 358 8.93 -8.01 17.47
N GLU A 359 9.32 -7.90 16.19
CA GLU A 359 8.69 -6.97 15.25
C GLU A 359 7.20 -7.29 15.06
N MET A 360 6.83 -8.58 15.00
CA MET A 360 5.44 -9.02 14.94
C MET A 360 4.63 -8.59 16.17
N LYS A 361 5.18 -8.73 17.38
CA LYS A 361 4.50 -8.24 18.60
C LYS A 361 4.28 -6.73 18.56
N ARG A 362 5.30 -5.96 18.15
CA ARG A 362 5.18 -4.50 18.00
C ARG A 362 4.11 -4.13 16.97
N THR A 363 4.08 -4.86 15.86
CA THR A 363 3.08 -4.70 14.79
C THR A 363 1.66 -4.94 15.33
N LEU A 364 1.43 -6.01 16.10
CA LEU A 364 0.13 -6.30 16.72
C LEU A 364 -0.33 -5.23 17.71
N VAL A 365 0.60 -4.62 18.45
CA VAL A 365 0.29 -3.46 19.31
C VAL A 365 -0.15 -2.27 18.47
N GLY A 366 0.54 -2.00 17.36
CA GLY A 366 0.15 -0.95 16.40
C GLY A 366 -1.24 -1.19 15.78
N CYS A 367 -1.57 -2.44 15.46
CA CYS A 367 -2.87 -2.82 14.89
C CYS A 367 -4.07 -2.49 15.80
N LYS A 368 -3.87 -2.22 17.09
CA LYS A 368 -4.95 -1.78 17.99
C LYS A 368 -5.65 -0.51 17.49
N VAL A 369 -4.92 0.37 16.78
CA VAL A 369 -5.49 1.59 16.20
C VAL A 369 -6.55 1.27 15.14
N PHE A 370 -6.44 0.13 14.45
CA PHE A 370 -7.39 -0.27 13.41
C PHE A 370 -8.75 -0.73 13.96
N ILE A 371 -8.89 -0.96 15.27
CA ILE A 371 -10.19 -1.30 15.90
C ILE A 371 -11.23 -0.18 15.68
N TYR A 372 -10.79 1.06 15.49
CA TYR A 372 -11.68 2.20 15.24
C TYR A 372 -12.06 2.36 13.76
N TYR A 373 -11.33 1.73 12.83
CA TYR A 373 -11.53 1.90 11.40
C TYR A 373 -12.89 1.38 10.92
N PRO A 374 -13.43 0.24 11.42
CA PRO A 374 -14.78 -0.21 11.06
C PRO A 374 -15.85 0.86 11.29
N ILE A 375 -15.74 1.68 12.34
CA ILE A 375 -16.70 2.77 12.62
C ILE A 375 -16.67 3.80 11.49
N TYR A 376 -15.47 4.23 11.10
CA TYR A 376 -15.29 5.14 9.96
C TYR A 376 -15.84 4.54 8.67
N TRP A 377 -15.50 3.28 8.36
CA TRP A 377 -15.90 2.64 7.11
C TRP A 377 -17.41 2.44 7.02
N VAL A 378 -18.09 2.07 8.10
CA VAL A 378 -19.57 1.95 8.10
C VAL A 378 -20.24 3.28 7.76
N CYS A 379 -19.71 4.40 8.26
CA CYS A 379 -20.20 5.74 7.94
C CYS A 379 -19.86 6.15 6.51
N TYR A 380 -18.61 5.96 6.07
CA TYR A 380 -18.18 6.27 4.71
C TYR A 380 -19.01 5.52 3.66
N GLN A 381 -19.34 4.25 3.93
CA GLN A 381 -20.12 3.42 3.03
C GLN A 381 -21.56 3.89 2.82
N GLN A 382 -22.11 4.74 3.69
CA GLN A 382 -23.46 5.28 3.49
C GLN A 382 -23.56 6.09 2.18
N MET A 383 -22.46 6.73 1.78
CA MET A 383 -22.39 7.54 0.56
C MET A 383 -22.54 6.71 -0.73
N LEU A 384 -22.13 5.44 -0.71
CA LEU A 384 -22.16 4.56 -1.89
C LEU A 384 -23.48 3.78 -2.01
N ASN A 385 -24.37 3.87 -1.01
CA ASN A 385 -25.55 3.02 -0.90
C ASN A 385 -26.78 3.85 -0.49
N ASN A 386 -26.96 4.08 0.81
CA ASN A 386 -28.19 4.66 1.35
C ASN A 386 -28.40 6.12 0.94
N PHE A 387 -27.33 6.90 0.74
CA PHE A 387 -27.45 8.27 0.24
C PHE A 387 -27.89 8.31 -1.23
N ILE A 388 -27.56 7.29 -2.03
CA ILE A 388 -28.04 7.16 -3.41
C ILE A 388 -29.56 6.88 -3.41
N SER A 389 -30.02 5.95 -2.58
CA SER A 389 -31.45 5.66 -2.42
C SER A 389 -32.21 6.90 -1.90
N GLN A 390 -31.64 7.62 -0.93
CA GLN A 390 -32.20 8.87 -0.42
C GLN A 390 -32.30 9.93 -1.53
N ALA A 391 -31.23 10.12 -2.30
CA ALA A 391 -31.22 11.06 -3.42
C ALA A 391 -32.27 10.71 -4.49
N GLY A 392 -32.57 9.42 -4.68
CA GLY A 392 -33.64 8.97 -5.59
C GLY A 392 -35.04 9.46 -5.21
N THR A 393 -35.25 9.91 -3.97
CA THR A 393 -36.52 10.49 -3.49
C THR A 393 -36.56 12.02 -3.54
N MET A 394 -35.45 12.66 -3.91
CA MET A 394 -35.29 14.11 -3.95
C MET A 394 -35.63 14.69 -5.34
N GLU A 395 -35.80 16.01 -5.43
CA GLU A 395 -35.88 16.67 -6.73
C GLU A 395 -34.52 16.66 -7.42
N LEU A 396 -34.41 15.91 -8.52
CA LEU A 396 -33.15 15.67 -9.21
C LEU A 396 -32.79 16.74 -10.27
N HIS A 397 -33.77 17.51 -10.75
CA HIS A 397 -33.58 18.54 -11.80
C HIS A 397 -32.74 18.11 -13.02
N GLY A 398 -32.83 16.84 -13.42
CA GLY A 398 -32.07 16.32 -14.57
C GLY A 398 -30.71 15.69 -14.22
N ILE A 399 -30.26 15.75 -12.97
CA ILE A 399 -29.01 15.15 -12.50
C ILE A 399 -29.25 13.69 -12.01
N PRO A 400 -28.34 12.71 -12.25
CA PRO A 400 -28.43 11.37 -11.67
C PRO A 400 -28.35 11.39 -10.14
N ASN A 401 -29.10 10.53 -9.44
CA ASN A 401 -29.13 10.48 -7.97
C ASN A 401 -27.82 9.93 -7.37
N ASP A 402 -27.12 9.08 -8.11
CA ASP A 402 -25.87 8.40 -7.78
C ASP A 402 -24.61 9.20 -8.14
N ILE A 403 -24.75 10.44 -8.66
CA ILE A 403 -23.61 11.35 -8.88
C ILE A 403 -22.98 11.85 -7.57
N MET A 404 -23.70 11.73 -6.46
CA MET A 404 -23.31 12.30 -5.17
C MET A 404 -21.99 11.74 -4.63
N GLN A 405 -21.64 10.51 -4.97
CA GLN A 405 -20.37 9.90 -4.57
C GLN A 405 -19.14 10.63 -5.11
N ASN A 406 -19.28 11.41 -6.19
CA ASN A 406 -18.19 12.18 -6.80
C ASN A 406 -17.80 13.40 -5.97
N ILE A 407 -18.63 13.80 -5.00
CA ILE A 407 -18.30 14.90 -4.07
C ILE A 407 -17.02 14.57 -3.29
N ASP A 408 -16.80 13.32 -2.90
CA ASP A 408 -15.61 12.89 -2.17
C ASP A 408 -14.31 13.16 -2.95
N PRO A 409 -14.08 12.59 -4.15
CA PRO A 409 -12.86 12.87 -4.91
C PRO A 409 -12.73 14.34 -5.35
N MET A 410 -13.83 15.04 -5.66
CA MET A 410 -13.78 16.49 -5.91
C MET A 410 -13.27 17.26 -4.69
N THR A 411 -13.79 16.92 -3.50
CA THR A 411 -13.37 17.53 -2.24
C THR A 411 -11.89 17.25 -2.00
N ILE A 412 -11.43 16.02 -2.19
CA ILE A 412 -10.02 15.64 -2.02
C ILE A 412 -9.10 16.44 -2.94
N ILE A 413 -9.43 16.53 -4.23
CA ILE A 413 -8.61 17.25 -5.23
C ILE A 413 -8.51 18.74 -4.88
N ILE A 414 -9.57 19.35 -4.34
CA ILE A 414 -9.62 20.77 -4.00
C ILE A 414 -8.98 21.04 -2.63
N PHE A 415 -9.35 20.27 -1.61
CA PHE A 415 -8.97 20.52 -0.22
C PHE A 415 -7.53 20.14 0.09
N ILE A 416 -6.95 19.10 -0.53
CA ILE A 416 -5.56 18.73 -0.23
C ILE A 416 -4.59 19.88 -0.52
N PRO A 417 -4.60 20.52 -1.70
CA PRO A 417 -3.74 21.67 -1.96
C PRO A 417 -3.99 22.85 -1.01
N ILE A 418 -5.26 23.09 -0.62
CA ILE A 418 -5.62 24.13 0.35
C ILE A 418 -5.02 23.80 1.72
N CYS A 419 -5.19 22.56 2.17
CA CYS A 419 -4.66 22.11 3.44
C CYS A 419 -3.13 22.18 3.47
N ASP A 420 -2.47 21.68 2.43
CA ASP A 420 -1.01 21.62 2.35
C ASP A 420 -0.35 22.99 2.20
N ARG A 421 -0.92 23.89 1.38
CA ARG A 421 -0.30 25.19 1.08
C ARG A 421 -0.77 26.34 1.96
N LEU A 422 -1.99 26.26 2.50
CA LEU A 422 -2.58 27.34 3.28
C LEU A 422 -2.78 26.92 4.74
N LEU A 423 -3.56 25.87 4.99
CA LEU A 423 -3.98 25.52 6.35
C LEU A 423 -2.81 25.06 7.23
N TYR A 424 -2.04 24.05 6.82
CA TYR A 424 -0.95 23.51 7.63
C TYR A 424 0.20 24.50 7.82
N PRO A 425 0.63 25.27 6.80
CA PRO A 425 1.59 26.35 7.01
C PRO A 425 1.05 27.44 7.94
N PHE A 426 -0.25 27.74 7.87
CA PHE A 426 -0.89 28.67 8.80
C PHE A 426 -0.93 28.14 10.24
N LEU A 427 -1.38 26.90 10.45
CA LEU A 427 -1.40 26.23 11.76
C LEU A 427 0.02 26.18 12.37
N ARG A 428 1.02 25.84 11.56
CA ARG A 428 2.42 25.86 11.96
C ARG A 428 2.93 27.26 12.32
N LYS A 429 2.46 28.31 11.63
CA LYS A 429 2.78 29.71 11.99
C LYS A 429 2.16 30.13 13.33
N ILE A 430 1.01 29.59 13.70
CA ILE A 430 0.35 29.88 14.99
C ILE A 430 0.72 28.88 16.10
N GLY A 431 1.60 27.91 15.82
CA GLY A 431 2.14 26.97 16.80
C GLY A 431 1.23 25.78 17.14
N ILE A 432 0.28 25.43 16.26
CA ILE A 432 -0.59 24.26 16.37
C ILE A 432 -0.02 23.08 15.58
#